data_AF-A0AB74KE00-F1
#
_entry.id   AF-A0AB74KE00-F1
#
_cell.length_a   1.000
_cell.length_b   1.000
_cell.length_c   1.000
_cell.angle_alpha   90.00
_cell.angle_beta   90.00
_cell.angle_gamma   90.00
#
_symmetry.space_group_name_H-M   'P 1'
#
loop_
_entity.id
_entity.type
_entity.pdbx_description
1 polymer ?
#
loop_
_entity_poly.entity_id
_entity_poly.type
_entity_poly.pdbx_seq_one_letter_code
_entity_poly.pdbx_strand_id
1 'polypeptide(L)'
;MLKPIFLATTLATFTLVQAGHIGACTVNMDGTGGYAYQETKDCCPPNKGHIWNTYYYNRKYHDCRSIWPGNNGLDTGAMVQCCTDKGRGSYGE
;
A
#
# COMPACT_ATOMS: atom_id res chain seq x y z
N MET A 1 19.01 14.87 39.58
CA MET A 1 18.60 13.58 39.00
C MET A 1 17.65 13.87 37.83
N LEU A 2 18.17 14.03 36.61
CA LEU A 2 17.33 14.23 35.41
C LEU A 2 17.04 12.85 34.80
N LYS A 3 15.76 12.54 34.64
CA LYS A 3 15.27 11.31 34.01
C LYS A 3 15.14 11.58 32.51
N PRO A 4 15.82 10.84 31.61
CA PRO A 4 15.62 11.04 30.19
C PRO A 4 14.25 10.45 29.80
N ILE A 5 13.33 11.33 29.43
CA ILE A 5 12.05 10.95 28.83
C ILE A 5 12.38 10.56 27.38
N PHE A 6 12.32 9.26 27.08
CA PHE A 6 12.39 8.77 25.70
C PHE A 6 11.10 9.19 24.97
N LEU A 7 11.18 10.29 24.22
CA LEU A 7 10.15 10.65 23.24
C LEU A 7 10.27 9.67 22.08
N ALA A 8 9.39 8.68 22.02
CA ALA A 8 9.23 7.85 20.83
C ALA A 8 8.60 8.71 19.73
N THR A 9 9.41 9.24 18.84
CA THR A 9 8.96 9.90 17.61
C THR A 9 8.37 8.85 16.67
N THR A 10 7.07 8.62 16.76
CA THR A 10 6.32 7.92 15.71
C THR A 10 6.37 8.77 14.45
N LEU A 11 7.24 8.41 13.50
CA LEU A 11 7.18 8.93 12.14
C LEU A 11 5.84 8.51 11.53
N ALA A 12 4.85 9.40 11.61
CA ALA A 12 3.68 9.31 10.74
C ALA A 12 4.13 9.79 9.35
N THR A 13 4.54 8.84 8.51
CA THR A 13 4.79 9.12 7.09
C THR A 13 3.45 9.43 6.44
N PHE A 14 3.20 10.71 6.18
CA PHE A 14 2.09 11.16 5.34
C PHE A 14 2.21 10.50 3.97
N THR A 15 1.18 9.75 3.58
CA THR A 15 1.11 9.10 2.28
C THR A 15 0.97 10.16 1.20
N LEU A 16 2.02 10.32 0.40
CA LEU A 16 1.91 10.93 -0.91
C LEU A 16 0.88 10.10 -1.69
N VAL A 17 -0.25 10.70 -2.08
CA VAL A 17 -1.16 10.11 -3.09
C VAL A 17 -0.39 10.12 -4.40
N GLN A 18 0.44 9.11 -4.58
CA GLN A 18 1.23 8.93 -5.78
C GLN A 18 0.54 7.90 -6.63
N ALA A 19 -0.27 8.38 -7.57
CA ALA A 19 -0.85 7.58 -8.62
C ALA A 19 0.24 6.63 -9.18
N GLY A 20 0.10 5.33 -8.94
CA GLY A 20 1.12 4.32 -9.21
C GLY A 20 0.66 3.31 -10.25
N HIS A 21 1.60 2.54 -10.79
CA HIS A 21 1.29 1.45 -11.70
C HIS A 21 1.16 0.12 -10.96
N ILE A 22 1.88 -0.07 -9.85
CA ILE A 22 1.87 -1.29 -9.04
C ILE A 22 1.77 -0.92 -7.55
N GLY A 23 1.09 -1.76 -6.77
CA GLY A 23 1.07 -1.65 -5.32
C GLY A 23 0.75 -2.97 -4.64
N ALA A 24 1.35 -3.20 -3.47
CA ALA A 24 1.17 -4.42 -2.70
C ALA A 24 1.28 -4.14 -1.19
N CYS A 25 0.68 -4.99 -0.37
CA CYS A 25 1.00 -5.03 1.05
C CYS A 25 2.24 -5.90 1.27
N THR A 26 3.13 -5.49 2.16
CA THR A 26 4.32 -6.25 2.56
C THR A 26 4.12 -6.91 3.91
N VAL A 27 4.81 -8.03 4.14
CA VAL A 27 4.71 -8.75 5.42
C VAL A 27 5.14 -7.87 6.60
N ASN A 28 6.19 -7.07 6.43
CA ASN A 28 6.70 -6.16 7.45
C ASN A 28 6.11 -4.76 7.29
N MET A 29 5.93 -4.03 8.40
CA MET A 29 5.35 -2.67 8.42
C MET A 29 6.24 -1.59 7.80
N ASP A 30 7.53 -1.84 7.66
CA ASP A 30 8.49 -0.89 7.08
C ASP A 30 8.55 -0.95 5.54
N GLY A 31 7.64 -1.70 4.90
CA GLY A 31 7.64 -1.88 3.44
C GLY A 31 8.60 -2.98 2.95
N THR A 32 9.28 -3.70 3.86
CA THR A 32 10.21 -4.78 3.51
C THR A 32 9.57 -6.17 3.62
N GLY A 33 10.31 -7.19 3.18
CA GLY A 33 9.86 -8.59 3.16
C GLY A 33 9.06 -8.93 1.91
N GLY A 34 8.51 -10.15 1.88
CA GLY A 34 7.68 -10.60 0.77
C GLY A 34 6.31 -9.91 0.74
N TYR A 35 5.58 -10.08 -0.36
CA TYR A 35 4.22 -9.58 -0.47
C TYR A 35 3.24 -10.40 0.37
N ALA A 36 2.46 -9.70 1.18
CA ALA A 36 1.37 -10.25 1.96
C ALA A 36 0.18 -10.48 1.02
N TYR A 37 0.15 -11.66 0.39
CA TYR A 37 -0.75 -11.95 -0.74
C TYR A 37 -2.24 -11.76 -0.40
N GLN A 38 -2.66 -12.15 0.82
CA GLN A 38 -4.05 -12.15 1.22
C GLN A 38 -4.53 -10.72 1.46
N GLU A 39 -3.74 -9.96 2.21
CA GLU A 39 -3.98 -8.54 2.49
C GLU A 39 -3.90 -7.72 1.21
N THR A 40 -2.94 -8.02 0.33
CA THR A 40 -2.87 -7.35 -0.99
C THR A 40 -4.10 -7.63 -1.83
N LYS A 41 -4.61 -8.87 -1.81
CA LYS A 41 -5.84 -9.21 -2.52
C LYS A 41 -7.07 -8.51 -1.93
N ASP A 42 -7.13 -8.41 -0.60
CA ASP A 42 -8.19 -7.73 0.13
C ASP A 42 -8.14 -6.20 -0.02
N CYS A 43 -6.94 -5.64 -0.24
CA CYS A 43 -6.66 -4.21 -0.42
C CYS A 43 -6.56 -3.76 -1.89
N CYS A 44 -6.54 -4.71 -2.83
CA CYS A 44 -6.68 -4.50 -4.26
C CYS A 44 -8.12 -4.64 -4.82
N PRO A 45 -9.23 -4.32 -4.11
CA PRO A 45 -10.51 -4.22 -4.78
C PRO A 45 -10.56 -2.90 -5.57
N PRO A 46 -11.30 -2.88 -6.69
CA PRO A 46 -11.55 -1.66 -7.44
C PRO A 46 -12.19 -0.62 -6.51
N ASN A 47 -11.59 0.56 -6.43
CA ASN A 47 -12.00 1.65 -5.57
C ASN A 47 -13.44 2.02 -5.95
N LYS A 48 -14.46 1.62 -5.17
CA LYS A 48 -15.87 1.75 -5.59
C LYS A 48 -16.31 3.19 -5.92
N GLY A 49 -15.48 4.20 -5.63
CA GLY A 49 -15.67 5.60 -5.99
C GLY A 49 -15.01 6.08 -7.29
N HIS A 50 -14.09 5.32 -7.91
CA HIS A 50 -13.42 5.74 -9.16
C HIS A 50 -13.94 4.95 -10.36
N ILE A 51 -14.74 5.62 -11.19
CA ILE A 51 -15.34 5.11 -12.45
C ILE A 51 -14.29 4.57 -13.46
N TRP A 52 -13.01 4.92 -13.28
CA TRP A 52 -11.89 4.52 -14.14
C TRP A 52 -10.98 3.46 -13.51
N ASN A 53 -11.50 2.59 -12.62
CA ASN A 53 -10.73 1.49 -12.03
C ASN A 53 -10.15 0.57 -13.11
N THR A 54 -8.91 0.86 -13.46
CA THR A 54 -8.12 0.17 -14.45
C THR A 54 -6.98 -0.50 -13.72
N TYR A 55 -7.27 -1.21 -12.63
CA TYR A 55 -6.29 -2.02 -11.92
C TYR A 55 -6.90 -3.33 -11.42
N TYR A 56 -6.05 -4.35 -11.26
CA TYR A 56 -6.45 -5.71 -10.96
C TYR A 56 -5.40 -6.39 -10.08
N TYR A 57 -5.86 -7.37 -9.29
CA TYR A 57 -4.94 -8.21 -8.54
C TYR A 57 -4.31 -9.26 -9.46
N ASN A 58 -2.99 -9.23 -9.57
CA ASN A 58 -2.22 -10.20 -10.34
C ASN A 58 -1.78 -11.35 -9.45
N ARG A 59 -2.45 -12.51 -9.59
CA ARG A 59 -2.13 -13.72 -8.81
C ARG A 59 -0.71 -14.23 -9.02
N LYS A 60 -0.08 -13.98 -10.17
CA LYS A 60 1.27 -14.46 -10.47
C LYS A 60 2.33 -13.69 -9.68
N TYR A 61 2.11 -12.40 -9.50
CA TYR A 61 3.06 -11.51 -8.82
C TYR A 61 2.61 -11.11 -7.42
N HIS A 62 1.41 -11.51 -7.01
CA HIS A 62 0.80 -11.19 -5.71
C HIS A 62 0.65 -9.70 -5.42
N ASP A 63 0.53 -8.89 -6.46
CA ASP A 63 0.43 -7.44 -6.39
C ASP A 63 -0.84 -6.91 -7.09
N CYS A 64 -1.14 -5.65 -6.85
CA CYS A 64 -2.16 -4.89 -7.54
C CYS A 64 -1.50 -4.11 -8.67
N ARG A 65 -1.99 -4.24 -9.90
CA ARG A 65 -1.38 -3.59 -11.06
C ARG A 65 -2.43 -2.85 -11.85
N SER A 66 -2.08 -1.68 -12.36
CA SER A 66 -2.93 -1.04 -13.36
C SER A 66 -2.89 -1.83 -14.67
N ILE A 67 -4.01 -1.85 -15.39
CA ILE A 67 -4.23 -2.61 -16.64
C ILE A 67 -3.40 -2.02 -17.77
N TRP A 68 -3.14 -0.70 -17.72
CA TRP A 68 -2.49 0.02 -18.80
C TRP A 68 -1.07 0.44 -18.39
N PRO A 69 -0.02 -0.03 -19.07
CA PRO A 69 1.35 0.42 -18.84
C PRO A 69 1.46 1.90 -19.23
N GLY A 70 1.39 2.78 -18.24
CA GLY A 70 1.34 4.23 -18.41
C GLY A 70 0.11 4.91 -17.79
N ASN A 71 -0.86 4.14 -17.31
CA ASN A 71 -1.93 4.68 -16.48
C ASN A 71 -1.59 4.50 -15.00
N ASN A 72 -1.45 5.61 -14.29
CA ASN A 72 -1.24 5.66 -12.85
C ASN A 72 -2.59 5.48 -12.10
N GLY A 73 -3.42 4.55 -12.58
CA GLY A 73 -4.79 4.37 -12.11
C GLY A 73 -4.91 3.74 -10.73
N LEU A 74 -3.80 3.26 -10.15
CA LEU A 74 -3.79 2.72 -8.79
C LEU A 74 -3.69 3.85 -7.77
N ASP A 75 -4.68 3.92 -6.89
CA ASP A 75 -4.62 4.75 -5.70
C ASP A 75 -3.71 4.10 -4.65
N THR A 76 -2.41 4.39 -4.75
CA THR A 76 -1.42 3.89 -3.79
C THR A 76 -1.67 4.42 -2.38
N GLY A 77 -2.31 5.58 -2.25
CA GLY A 77 -2.68 6.14 -0.94
C GLY A 77 -3.72 5.27 -0.25
N ALA A 78 -4.79 4.91 -0.95
CA ALA A 78 -5.80 3.97 -0.46
C ALA A 78 -5.21 2.58 -0.18
N MET A 79 -4.26 2.13 -1.02
CA MET A 79 -3.55 0.88 -0.79
C MET A 79 -2.74 0.91 0.51
N VAL A 80 -1.95 1.97 0.73
CA VAL A 80 -1.16 2.13 1.96
C VAL A 80 -2.07 2.17 3.19
N GLN A 81 -3.19 2.89 3.12
CA GLN A 81 -4.17 2.94 4.22
C GLN A 81 -4.72 1.55 4.52
N CYS A 82 -5.17 0.81 3.50
CA CYS A 82 -5.69 -0.53 3.71
C CYS A 82 -4.64 -1.50 4.27
N CYS A 83 -3.40 -1.47 3.77
CA CYS A 83 -2.32 -2.29 4.31
C CYS A 83 -2.02 -1.93 5.78
N THR A 84 -2.00 -0.63 6.11
CA THR A 84 -1.78 -0.14 7.48
C THR A 84 -2.89 -0.60 8.42
N ASP A 85 -4.16 -0.52 8.00
CA ASP A 85 -5.32 -1.01 8.78
C ASP A 85 -5.26 -2.52 9.05
N LYS A 86 -4.55 -3.26 8.17
CA LYS A 86 -4.28 -4.70 8.33
C LYS A 86 -3.01 -4.99 9.13
N GLY A 87 -2.32 -3.98 9.65
CA GLY A 87 -1.05 -4.13 10.38
C GLY A 87 0.12 -4.54 9.47
N ARG A 88 0.07 -4.16 8.20
CA ARG A 88 1.06 -4.48 7.16
C ARG A 88 1.74 -3.20 6.66
N GLY A 89 2.91 -3.38 6.05
CA GLY A 89 3.54 -2.31 5.27
C GLY A 89 2.98 -2.29 3.86
N SER A 90 3.45 -1.35 3.06
CA SER A 90 3.02 -1.17 1.68
C SER A 90 4.21 -0.94 0.76
N TYR A 91 4.11 -1.45 -0.45
CA TYR A 91 5.01 -1.20 -1.56
C TYR A 91 4.20 -0.56 -2.70
N GLY A 92 4.81 0.38 -3.44
CA GLY A 92 4.22 0.98 -4.62
C GLY A 92 5.28 1.55 -5.56
N GLU A 93 5.03 1.42 -6.86
CA GLU A 93 5.87 1.91 -7.98
C GLU A 93 4.99 2.47 -9.11
#